data_AF-A0A182SF33-F1
#
_entry.id   AF-A0A182SF33-F1
#
_cell.length_a   1.000
_cell.length_b   1.000
_cell.length_c   1.000
_cell.angle_alpha   90.00
_cell.angle_beta   90.00
_cell.angle_gamma   90.00
#
_symmetry.space_group_name_H-M   'P 1'
#
loop_
_entity.id
_entity.type
_entity.pdbx_description
1 polymer ?
#
loop_
_entity_poly.entity_id
_entity_poly.type
_entity_poly.pdbx_seq_one_letter_code
_entity_poly.pdbx_strand_id
1 'polypeptide(L)'
;VIEPINKLLDTVDFDAVFYSLDWHPSDHVSFIDNIKQRPIHPTSPLNADNAQVYDTVIFAGPPPMKQRLWPRHCVQDSWGSELHKDLKVVEHGVKVYKGTNPEVDSYSVFWDNKKLSDTTLCAQLRLKGSTDIYVCGLAYDVCVVGTATGSIGENGLSNYESSKV
;
A
#
# COMPACT_ATOMS: atom_id res chain seq x y z
N VAL A 1 11.07 2.98 -13.87
CA VAL A 1 11.14 2.69 -12.42
C VAL A 1 12.05 1.50 -12.09
N ILE A 2 11.92 0.31 -12.69
CA ILE A 2 12.71 -0.89 -12.29
C ILE A 2 14.23 -0.69 -12.41
N GLU A 3 14.75 -0.33 -13.59
CA GLU A 3 16.19 -0.15 -13.80
C GLU A 3 16.79 0.90 -12.84
N PRO A 4 16.18 2.09 -12.67
CA PRO A 4 16.66 3.03 -11.66
C PRO A 4 16.64 2.50 -10.22
N ILE A 5 15.61 1.76 -9.80
CA ILE A 5 15.54 1.14 -8.47
C ILE A 5 16.68 0.14 -8.31
N ASN A 6 16.90 -0.72 -9.31
CA ASN A 6 18.02 -1.67 -9.31
C ASN A 6 19.37 -0.95 -9.19
N LYS A 7 19.54 0.18 -9.89
CA LYS A 7 20.75 1.01 -9.78
C LYS A 7 20.92 1.58 -8.38
N LEU A 8 19.85 2.05 -7.73
CA LEU A 8 19.92 2.51 -6.33
C LEU A 8 20.37 1.37 -5.40
N LEU A 9 19.80 0.18 -5.55
CA LEU A 9 20.18 -0.99 -4.77
C LEU A 9 21.64 -1.41 -4.98
N ASP A 10 22.22 -1.16 -6.16
CA ASP A 10 23.63 -1.47 -6.44
C ASP A 10 24.62 -0.39 -5.98
N THR A 11 24.16 0.87 -5.84
CA THR A 11 25.06 2.02 -5.68
C THR A 11 24.98 2.69 -4.32
N VAL A 12 23.94 2.41 -3.54
CA VAL A 12 23.75 2.95 -2.20
C VAL A 12 23.82 1.81 -1.19
N ASP A 13 24.63 2.00 -0.15
CA ASP A 13 24.77 1.05 0.95
C ASP A 13 23.64 1.27 1.97
N PHE A 14 22.51 0.59 1.77
CA PHE A 14 21.36 0.68 2.66
C PHE A 14 21.48 -0.30 3.83
N ASP A 15 21.30 0.19 5.07
CA ASP A 15 21.28 -0.66 6.27
C ASP A 15 20.15 -1.71 6.27
N ALA A 16 19.07 -1.42 5.54
CA ALA A 16 17.95 -2.34 5.33
C ALA A 16 17.15 -1.97 4.08
N VAL A 17 16.61 -2.98 3.41
CA VAL A 17 15.71 -2.82 2.25
C VAL A 17 14.40 -3.55 2.52
N PHE A 18 13.29 -2.82 2.36
CA PHE A 18 11.94 -3.34 2.52
C PHE A 18 11.19 -3.28 1.19
N TYR A 19 10.58 -4.40 0.80
CA TYR A 19 9.74 -4.52 -0.38
C TYR A 19 8.28 -4.59 0.06
N SER A 20 7.50 -3.54 -0.19
CA SER A 20 6.05 -3.57 0.08
C SER A 20 5.31 -4.25 -1.06
N LEU A 21 4.40 -5.17 -0.75
CA LEU A 21 3.54 -5.83 -1.73
C LEU A 21 2.08 -5.62 -1.35
N ASP A 22 1.27 -5.13 -2.30
CA ASP A 22 -0.18 -5.31 -2.20
C ASP A 22 -0.50 -6.81 -2.26
N TRP A 23 -1.33 -7.26 -1.33
CA TRP A 23 -1.54 -8.68 -1.08
C TRP A 23 -3.00 -8.96 -0.73
N HIS A 24 -3.87 -8.69 -1.70
CA HIS A 24 -5.32 -8.60 -1.48
C HIS A 24 -6.02 -9.95 -1.57
N PRO A 25 -6.89 -10.31 -0.60
CA PRO A 25 -7.76 -11.47 -0.75
C PRO A 25 -8.73 -11.27 -1.94
N SER A 26 -9.24 -12.36 -2.50
CA SER A 26 -10.09 -12.28 -3.70
C SER A 26 -11.39 -11.49 -3.50
N ASP A 27 -11.88 -11.37 -2.27
CA ASP A 27 -13.09 -10.64 -1.88
C ASP A 27 -12.80 -9.23 -1.32
N HIS A 28 -11.58 -8.71 -1.52
CA HIS A 28 -11.15 -7.41 -0.99
C HIS A 28 -12.09 -6.25 -1.39
N VAL A 29 -12.37 -5.36 -0.42
CA VAL A 29 -13.30 -4.23 -0.50
C VAL A 29 -12.96 -3.21 -1.58
N SER A 30 -11.68 -3.13 -1.97
CA SER A 30 -11.21 -2.14 -2.93
C SER A 30 -11.51 -2.51 -4.38
N PHE A 31 -11.91 -3.75 -4.68
CA PHE A 31 -12.17 -4.17 -6.05
C PHE A 31 -13.58 -3.80 -6.53
N ILE A 32 -13.68 -3.21 -7.72
CA ILE A 32 -14.96 -2.82 -8.34
C ILE A 32 -15.91 -4.01 -8.53
N ASP A 33 -15.37 -5.19 -8.86
CA ASP A 33 -16.18 -6.40 -9.07
C ASP A 33 -16.72 -6.98 -7.75
N ASN A 34 -16.18 -6.55 -6.60
CA ASN A 34 -16.68 -6.89 -5.26
C ASN A 34 -17.63 -5.84 -4.67
N ILE A 35 -17.96 -4.77 -5.41
CA ILE A 35 -18.78 -3.65 -4.88
C ILE A 35 -20.13 -4.08 -4.29
N LYS A 36 -20.74 -5.15 -4.83
CA LYS A 36 -22.04 -5.68 -4.37
C LYS A 36 -21.95 -6.54 -3.11
N GLN A 37 -20.75 -6.86 -2.63
CA GLN A 37 -20.56 -7.73 -1.46
C GLN A 37 -20.74 -6.98 -0.13
N ARG A 38 -20.74 -5.65 -0.16
CA ARG A 38 -20.87 -4.80 1.03
C ARG A 38 -21.98 -3.78 0.83
N PRO A 39 -22.76 -3.46 1.88
CA PRO A 39 -23.79 -2.44 1.77
C PRO A 39 -23.15 -1.07 1.51
N ILE A 40 -23.65 -0.37 0.50
CA ILE A 40 -23.27 1.03 0.24
C ILE A 40 -24.09 1.94 1.16
N HIS A 41 -23.43 2.88 1.80
CA HIS A 41 -24.05 3.85 2.69
C HIS A 41 -24.99 4.79 1.89
N PRO A 42 -26.18 5.14 2.39
CA PRO A 42 -27.14 6.00 1.67
C PRO A 42 -26.61 7.38 1.27
N THR A 43 -25.57 7.88 1.94
CA THR A 43 -24.93 9.16 1.61
C THR A 43 -23.81 9.03 0.57
N SER A 44 -23.53 7.82 0.08
CA SER A 44 -22.58 7.63 -1.02
C SER A 44 -23.13 8.32 -2.28
N PRO A 45 -22.31 9.10 -3.01
CA PRO A 45 -22.76 9.74 -4.25
C PRO A 45 -23.06 8.74 -5.37
N LEU A 46 -22.50 7.54 -5.25
CA LEU A 46 -22.60 6.44 -6.22
C LEU A 46 -23.06 5.17 -5.51
N ASN A 47 -23.70 4.28 -6.26
CA ASN A 47 -24.15 2.97 -5.83
C ASN A 47 -23.54 1.87 -6.71
N ALA A 48 -23.90 0.61 -6.44
CA ALA A 48 -23.29 -0.53 -7.09
C ALA A 48 -23.65 -0.69 -8.58
N ASP A 49 -24.65 0.05 -9.07
CA ASP A 49 -25.11 -0.03 -10.46
C ASP A 49 -24.54 1.09 -11.34
N ASN A 50 -23.99 2.16 -10.74
CA ASN A 50 -23.41 3.29 -11.49
C ASN A 50 -21.95 3.61 -11.17
N ALA A 51 -21.36 3.02 -10.12
CA ALA A 51 -19.95 3.20 -9.82
C ALA A 51 -19.06 2.53 -10.90
N GLN A 52 -17.94 3.19 -11.21
CA GLN A 52 -16.94 2.72 -12.16
C GLN A 52 -15.59 2.54 -11.48
N VAL A 53 -14.64 1.97 -12.21
CA VAL A 53 -13.24 1.90 -11.79
C VAL A 53 -12.72 3.32 -11.50
N TYR A 54 -11.98 3.46 -10.40
CA TYR A 54 -11.40 4.70 -9.87
C TYR A 54 -12.37 5.67 -9.18
N ASP A 55 -13.68 5.39 -9.18
CA ASP A 55 -14.64 6.13 -8.38
C ASP A 55 -14.43 5.91 -6.88
N THR A 56 -14.97 6.81 -6.08
CA THR A 56 -15.01 6.66 -4.62
C THR A 56 -16.45 6.46 -4.16
N VAL A 57 -16.70 5.37 -3.44
CA VAL A 57 -17.97 5.06 -2.78
C VAL A 57 -17.82 5.16 -1.26
N ILE A 58 -18.95 5.20 -0.56
CA ILE A 58 -19.00 5.08 0.88
C ILE A 58 -19.66 3.75 1.22
N PHE A 59 -18.91 2.79 1.75
CA PHE A 59 -19.49 1.57 2.32
C PHE A 59 -20.08 1.86 3.71
N ALA A 60 -21.20 1.22 4.01
CA ALA A 60 -21.83 1.28 5.33
C ALA A 60 -21.02 0.48 6.36
N GLY A 61 -21.19 0.84 7.63
CA GLY A 61 -20.49 0.24 8.77
C GLY A 61 -20.34 1.27 9.89
N PRO A 62 -19.92 0.87 11.10
CA PRO A 62 -19.55 1.79 12.17
C PRO A 62 -18.01 1.96 12.24
N PRO A 63 -17.43 3.10 11.78
CA PRO A 63 -18.03 4.17 10.98
C PRO A 63 -18.10 3.83 9.47
N PRO A 64 -18.90 4.58 8.68
CA PRO A 64 -18.90 4.46 7.22
C PRO A 64 -17.50 4.70 6.65
N MET A 65 -17.16 4.00 5.57
CA MET A 65 -15.82 4.01 5.00
C MET A 65 -15.83 4.51 3.57
N LYS A 66 -15.06 5.58 3.30
CA LYS A 66 -14.76 5.99 1.93
C LYS A 66 -13.76 5.00 1.32
N GLN A 67 -14.08 4.45 0.16
CA GLN A 67 -13.23 3.51 -0.56
C GLN A 67 -13.15 3.93 -2.02
N ARG A 68 -11.93 4.09 -2.53
CA ARG A 68 -11.67 4.20 -3.96
C ARG A 68 -11.67 2.82 -4.58
N LEU A 69 -12.36 2.65 -5.69
CA LEU A 69 -12.52 1.37 -6.35
C LEU A 69 -11.43 1.17 -7.40
N TRP A 70 -10.91 -0.05 -7.49
CA TRP A 70 -9.82 -0.43 -8.38
C TRP A 70 -10.24 -1.63 -9.22
N PRO A 71 -9.60 -1.87 -10.39
CA PRO A 71 -9.65 -3.18 -11.00
C PRO A 71 -9.11 -4.21 -10.01
N ARG A 72 -9.49 -5.48 -10.17
CA ARG A 72 -8.83 -6.56 -9.45
C ARG A 72 -7.33 -6.57 -9.76
N HIS A 73 -6.51 -6.54 -8.72
CA HIS A 73 -5.05 -6.48 -8.83
C HIS A 73 -4.41 -7.14 -7.61
N CYS A 74 -3.16 -7.56 -7.75
CA CYS A 74 -2.32 -8.07 -6.65
C CYS A 74 -3.04 -9.06 -5.72
N VAL A 75 -3.83 -9.96 -6.31
CA VAL A 75 -4.57 -10.98 -5.57
C VAL A 75 -3.57 -11.97 -4.97
N GLN A 76 -3.77 -12.36 -3.71
CA GLN A 76 -2.90 -13.30 -2.99
C GLN A 76 -2.57 -14.53 -3.82
N ASP A 77 -1.30 -14.92 -3.80
CA ASP A 77 -0.76 -16.09 -4.48
C ASP A 77 -0.97 -16.11 -6.01
N SER A 78 -1.28 -14.95 -6.61
CA SER A 78 -1.37 -14.81 -8.06
C SER A 78 -0.10 -14.21 -8.65
N TRP A 79 0.15 -14.48 -9.94
CA TRP A 79 1.24 -13.84 -10.69
C TRP A 79 1.23 -12.31 -10.56
N GLY A 80 0.06 -11.68 -10.53
CA GLY A 80 -0.08 -10.22 -10.41
C GLY A 80 0.30 -9.65 -9.04
N SER A 81 0.56 -10.49 -8.04
CA SER A 81 1.00 -10.10 -6.70
C SER A 81 2.50 -10.28 -6.47
N GLU A 82 3.21 -10.86 -7.44
CA GLU A 82 4.65 -11.05 -7.38
C GLU A 82 5.40 -9.73 -7.62
N LEU A 83 6.61 -9.62 -7.05
CA LEU A 83 7.54 -8.58 -7.48
C LEU A 83 7.87 -8.80 -8.95
N HIS A 84 8.01 -7.71 -9.71
CA HIS A 84 8.38 -7.81 -11.11
C HIS A 84 9.68 -8.60 -11.27
N LYS A 85 9.72 -9.57 -12.19
CA LYS A 85 10.85 -10.51 -12.38
C LYS A 85 12.23 -9.85 -12.55
N ASP A 86 12.25 -8.63 -13.08
CA ASP A 86 13.47 -7.88 -13.36
C ASP A 86 13.89 -6.95 -12.20
N LEU A 87 13.08 -6.87 -11.13
CA LEU A 87 13.43 -6.15 -9.91
C LEU A 87 14.44 -7.00 -9.10
N LYS A 88 15.56 -6.39 -8.74
CA LYS A 88 16.55 -7.01 -7.86
C LYS A 88 15.98 -7.14 -6.45
N VAL A 89 16.09 -8.33 -5.87
CA VAL A 89 15.79 -8.60 -4.47
C VAL A 89 17.12 -8.83 -3.77
N VAL A 90 17.53 -7.87 -2.92
CA VAL A 90 18.80 -7.96 -2.19
C VAL A 90 18.77 -9.07 -1.14
N GLU A 91 19.95 -9.56 -0.78
CA GLU A 91 20.11 -10.48 0.34
C GLU A 91 19.59 -9.81 1.63
N HIS A 92 18.85 -10.57 2.45
CA HIS A 92 18.15 -10.07 3.64
C HIS A 92 17.07 -9.00 3.41
N GLY A 93 16.66 -8.75 2.17
CA GLY A 93 15.51 -7.91 1.86
C GLY A 93 14.23 -8.42 2.53
N VAL A 94 13.50 -7.53 3.20
CA VAL A 94 12.29 -7.89 3.95
C VAL A 94 11.05 -7.61 3.10
N LYS A 95 10.19 -8.62 2.92
CA LYS A 95 8.88 -8.42 2.28
C LYS A 95 7.84 -8.01 3.32
N VAL A 96 7.08 -6.97 3.01
CA VAL A 96 6.01 -6.45 3.85
C VAL A 96 4.71 -6.48 3.04
N TYR A 97 3.76 -7.30 3.47
CA TYR A 97 2.46 -7.44 2.80
C TYR A 97 1.46 -6.45 3.39
N LYS A 98 0.74 -5.73 2.54
CA LYS A 98 -0.31 -4.78 2.92
C LYS A 98 -1.62 -5.08 2.17
N GLY A 99 -2.74 -4.56 2.70
CA GLY A 99 -4.06 -4.76 2.08
C GLY A 99 -4.58 -6.20 2.22
N THR A 100 -4.14 -6.92 3.25
CA THR A 100 -4.48 -8.33 3.50
C THR A 100 -5.86 -8.52 4.13
N ASN A 101 -6.41 -7.48 4.74
CA ASN A 101 -7.74 -7.51 5.35
C ASN A 101 -8.81 -7.26 4.27
N PRO A 102 -9.78 -8.16 4.07
CA PRO A 102 -10.81 -7.97 3.04
C PRO A 102 -11.67 -6.73 3.27
N GLU A 103 -11.79 -6.24 4.51
CA GLU A 103 -12.70 -5.16 4.90
C GLU A 103 -12.06 -3.77 4.93
N VAL A 104 -10.74 -3.66 4.72
CA VAL A 104 -10.05 -2.37 4.74
C VAL A 104 -8.83 -2.39 3.83
N ASP A 105 -8.76 -1.38 2.97
CA ASP A 105 -7.63 -1.17 2.06
C ASP A 105 -6.44 -0.54 2.79
N SER A 106 -5.23 -0.63 2.22
CA SER A 106 -3.98 -0.17 2.84
C SER A 106 -3.06 0.46 1.81
N TYR A 107 -3.11 1.79 1.67
CA TYR A 107 -2.18 2.48 0.77
C TYR A 107 -0.80 2.65 1.39
N SER A 108 -0.75 3.08 2.64
CA SER A 108 0.49 3.11 3.38
C SER A 108 0.94 1.69 3.67
N VAL A 109 2.26 1.45 3.57
CA VAL A 109 2.84 0.22 4.12
C VAL A 109 2.86 0.23 5.64
N PHE A 110 2.64 1.34 6.34
CA PHE A 110 2.70 1.35 7.81
C PHE A 110 1.43 0.83 8.48
N TRP A 111 0.27 1.27 7.98
CA TRP A 111 -1.05 1.05 8.58
C TRP A 111 -2.09 0.90 7.48
N ASP A 112 -3.14 0.13 7.77
CA ASP A 112 -4.35 0.17 6.95
C ASP A 112 -5.04 1.55 6.99
N ASN A 113 -5.95 1.80 6.05
CA ASN A 113 -6.60 3.11 5.89
C ASN A 113 -7.49 3.51 7.08
N LYS A 114 -7.79 2.60 8.01
CA LYS A 114 -8.50 2.88 9.27
C LYS A 114 -7.56 2.88 10.50
N LYS A 115 -6.26 2.64 10.31
CA LYS A 115 -5.26 2.43 11.37
C LYS A 115 -5.65 1.33 12.37
N LEU A 116 -6.32 0.27 11.91
CA LEU A 116 -6.72 -0.86 12.76
C LEU A 116 -5.62 -1.91 12.89
N SER A 117 -4.81 -2.07 11.85
CA SER A 117 -3.69 -3.00 11.76
C SER A 117 -2.45 -2.31 11.23
N ASP A 118 -1.30 -2.58 11.86
CA ASP A 118 0.01 -2.22 11.33
C ASP A 118 0.65 -3.41 10.60
N THR A 119 1.57 -3.12 9.68
CA THR A 119 2.34 -4.16 8.97
C THR A 119 3.63 -4.55 9.69
N THR A 120 3.81 -4.09 10.93
CA THR A 120 5.03 -4.16 11.77
C THR A 120 6.23 -3.35 11.28
N LEU A 121 6.18 -2.72 10.10
CA LEU A 121 7.32 -1.98 9.55
C LEU A 121 7.84 -0.89 10.50
N CYS A 122 6.94 -0.19 11.19
CA CYS A 122 7.32 0.85 12.15
C CYS A 122 8.19 0.28 13.27
N ALA A 123 7.79 -0.85 13.86
CA ALA A 123 8.56 -1.52 14.90
C ALA A 123 9.92 -2.00 14.37
N GLN A 124 9.97 -2.55 13.15
CA GLN A 124 11.21 -3.04 12.54
C GLN A 124 12.22 -1.91 12.28
N LEU A 125 11.75 -0.75 11.77
CA LEU A 125 12.60 0.42 11.56
C LEU A 125 13.13 0.99 12.88
N ARG A 126 12.28 1.05 13.92
CA ARG A 126 12.70 1.50 15.26
C ARG A 126 13.74 0.57 15.88
N LEU A 127 13.56 -0.74 15.76
CA LEU A 127 14.53 -1.73 16.25
C LEU A 127 15.88 -1.62 15.53
N LYS A 128 15.87 -1.23 14.26
CA LYS A 128 17.09 -0.98 13.47
C LYS A 128 17.71 0.40 13.72
N GLY A 129 17.04 1.28 14.48
CA GLY A 129 17.51 2.64 14.72
C GLY A 129 17.49 3.52 13.47
N SER A 130 16.63 3.22 12.49
CA SER A 130 16.59 3.93 11.21
C SER A 130 16.23 5.41 11.39
N THR A 131 17.07 6.31 10.88
CA THR A 131 16.88 7.77 10.94
C THR A 131 16.37 8.38 9.64
N ASP A 132 16.62 7.71 8.51
CA ASP A 132 16.33 8.20 7.18
C ASP A 132 15.58 7.12 6.40
N ILE A 133 14.50 7.51 5.72
CA ILE A 133 13.66 6.59 4.96
C ILE A 133 13.51 7.13 3.53
N TYR A 134 13.96 6.32 2.57
CA TYR A 134 13.79 6.58 1.15
C TYR A 134 12.64 5.72 0.63
N VAL A 135 11.68 6.34 -0.07
CA VAL A 135 10.52 5.64 -0.61
C VAL A 135 10.53 5.80 -2.13
N CYS A 136 10.54 4.68 -2.84
CA CYS A 136 10.43 4.63 -4.30
C CYS A 136 9.46 3.50 -4.71
N GLY A 137 8.98 3.53 -5.96
CA GLY A 137 8.07 2.52 -6.49
C GLY A 137 6.78 3.10 -7.08
N LEU A 138 5.69 2.34 -6.97
CA LEU A 138 4.41 2.62 -7.62
C LEU A 138 3.22 2.39 -6.66
N ALA A 139 2.09 3.05 -6.84
CA ALA A 139 1.90 4.26 -7.64
C ALA A 139 2.29 5.51 -6.83
N TYR A 140 2.78 6.55 -7.51
CA TYR A 140 3.26 7.78 -6.87
C TYR A 140 2.20 8.43 -5.96
N ASP A 141 1.01 8.66 -6.49
CA ASP A 141 -0.11 9.38 -5.86
C ASP A 141 -0.95 8.51 -4.90
N VAL A 142 -0.57 7.26 -4.69
CA VAL A 142 -1.30 6.31 -3.84
C VAL A 142 -0.35 5.70 -2.80
N CYS A 143 0.31 4.59 -3.13
CA CYS A 143 1.11 3.82 -2.18
C CYS A 143 2.40 4.54 -1.77
N VAL A 144 3.05 5.23 -2.72
CA VAL A 144 4.29 5.98 -2.43
C VAL A 144 3.99 7.18 -1.53
N VAL A 145 3.03 8.04 -1.91
CA VAL A 145 2.62 9.18 -1.06
C VAL A 145 2.03 8.71 0.27
N GLY A 146 1.19 7.67 0.29
CA GLY A 146 0.63 7.12 1.53
C GLY A 146 1.70 6.57 2.49
N THR A 147 2.76 5.97 1.95
CA THR A 147 3.91 5.50 2.73
C THR A 147 4.76 6.66 3.23
N ALA A 148 5.09 7.59 2.36
CA ALA A 148 5.89 8.78 2.66
C ALA A 148 5.26 9.69 3.72
N THR A 149 3.95 9.89 3.65
CA THR A 149 3.22 10.67 4.65
C THR A 149 3.12 9.92 5.98
N GLY A 150 2.94 8.59 5.92
CA GLY A 150 2.98 7.72 7.08
C GLY A 150 4.32 7.79 7.84
N SER A 151 5.45 7.78 7.14
CA SER A 151 6.78 7.81 7.80
C SER A 151 7.01 9.09 8.61
N ILE A 152 6.52 10.25 8.13
CA ILE A 152 6.62 11.54 8.84
C ILE A 152 5.85 11.50 10.16
N GLY A 153 4.63 10.95 10.14
CA GLY A 153 3.76 10.91 11.33
C GLY A 153 4.19 9.90 12.39
N GLU A 154 4.87 8.82 12.00
CA GLU A 154 5.12 7.68 12.89
C GLU A 154 6.51 7.70 13.54
N ASN A 155 7.52 8.38 12.96
CA ASN A 155 8.91 8.29 13.46
C ASN A 155 9.58 9.61 13.86
N GLY A 156 8.97 10.79 13.67
CA GLY A 156 9.61 12.07 14.03
C GLY A 156 10.94 12.32 13.30
N LEU A 157 11.16 11.68 12.15
CA LEU A 157 12.38 11.76 11.36
C LEU A 157 12.39 13.05 10.54
N SER A 158 13.51 13.76 10.56
CA SER A 158 13.60 15.17 10.14
C SER A 158 13.93 15.41 8.67
N ASN A 159 14.23 14.39 7.85
CA ASN A 159 14.60 14.58 6.45
C ASN A 159 13.90 13.56 5.53
N TYR A 160 13.25 14.06 4.47
CA TYR A 160 12.55 13.23 3.48
C TYR A 160 12.82 13.71 2.05
N GLU A 161 13.11 12.78 1.15
CA GLU A 161 13.06 12.98 -0.30
C GLU A 161 12.09 11.99 -0.95
N SER A 162 10.94 12.48 -1.43
CA SER A 162 10.14 11.77 -2.44
C SER A 162 10.77 12.03 -3.79
N SER A 163 11.24 11.00 -4.48
CA SER A 163 11.55 11.11 -5.90
C SER A 163 10.73 10.10 -6.71
N LYS A 164 10.21 10.59 -7.84
CA LYS A 164 9.66 9.75 -8.90
C LYS A 164 10.88 9.19 -9.63
N VAL A 165 11.17 7.90 -9.46
CA VAL A 165 12.21 7.21 -10.23
C VAL A 165 11.59 6.09 -11.06
#